data_AF-A0A485KPS5-F1
#
_entry.id   AF-A0A485KPS5-F1
#
_cell.length_a   1.000
_cell.length_b   1.000
_cell.length_c   1.000
_cell.angle_alpha   90.00
_cell.angle_beta   90.00
_cell.angle_gamma   90.00
#
_symmetry.space_group_name_H-M   'P 1'
#
loop_
_entity.id
_entity.type
_entity.pdbx_description
1 polymer ?
#
loop_
_entity_poly.entity_id
_entity_poly.type
_entity_poly.pdbx_seq_one_letter_code
_entity_poly.pdbx_strand_id
1 'polypeptide(L)'
;MTGSTANQKMAVQRINCFIRKMDMKEVEDDLISPTRAETYPGMYVCDASHEDWPRYVKSEQQALVSRAMAYHNGEIYIVELPGTIHDTFLGFLDIAVIIATGTMDEHLRSRR
;
A
#
# COMPACT_ATOMS: atom_id res chain seq x y z
N MET A 1 -17.11 -10.14 -24.12
CA MET A 1 -15.94 -9.91 -23.25
C MET A 1 -16.24 -8.84 -22.19
N THR A 2 -17.22 -9.06 -21.30
CA THR A 2 -17.70 -8.05 -20.32
C THR A 2 -17.56 -8.50 -18.85
N GLY A 3 -17.16 -9.75 -18.60
CA GLY A 3 -17.08 -10.30 -17.24
C GLY A 3 -15.82 -9.94 -16.44
N SER A 4 -14.70 -9.59 -17.10
CA SER A 4 -13.40 -9.38 -16.43
C SER A 4 -13.31 -8.03 -15.68
N THR A 5 -13.80 -6.94 -16.29
CA THR A 5 -13.75 -5.58 -15.73
C THR A 5 -14.77 -5.37 -14.60
N ALA A 6 -15.93 -6.03 -14.66
CA ALA A 6 -16.91 -5.99 -13.58
C ALA A 6 -16.36 -6.67 -12.32
N ASN A 7 -15.74 -7.84 -12.46
CA ASN A 7 -15.16 -8.56 -11.33
C ASN A 7 -13.97 -7.80 -10.70
N GLN A 8 -13.19 -7.11 -11.53
CA GLN A 8 -12.13 -6.19 -11.07
C GLN A 8 -12.67 -5.04 -10.21
N LYS A 9 -13.71 -4.34 -10.66
CA LYS A 9 -14.33 -3.26 -9.88
C LYS A 9 -14.91 -3.77 -8.56
N MET A 10 -15.53 -4.94 -8.57
CA MET A 10 -16.12 -5.53 -7.37
C MET A 10 -15.09 -5.85 -6.29
N ALA A 11 -13.93 -6.41 -6.65
CA ALA A 11 -12.85 -6.70 -5.70
C ALA A 11 -12.31 -5.43 -5.02
N VAL A 12 -12.00 -4.40 -5.82
CA VAL A 12 -11.46 -3.12 -5.31
C VAL A 12 -12.49 -2.43 -4.40
N GLN A 13 -13.75 -2.40 -4.80
CA GLN A 13 -14.82 -1.80 -4.01
C GLN A 13 -15.04 -2.53 -2.69
N ARG A 14 -14.96 -3.87 -2.68
CA ARG A 14 -15.09 -4.69 -1.47
C ARG A 14 -14.00 -4.34 -0.46
N ILE A 15 -12.73 -4.38 -0.87
CA ILE A 15 -11.59 -4.09 0.02
C ILE A 15 -11.68 -2.64 0.54
N ASN A 16 -11.97 -1.68 -0.33
CA ASN A 16 -12.19 -0.30 0.06
C ASN A 16 -13.32 -0.11 1.08
N CYS A 17 -14.40 -0.90 0.97
CA CYS A 17 -15.52 -0.84 1.89
C CYS A 17 -15.11 -1.28 3.30
N PHE A 18 -14.26 -2.31 3.42
CA PHE A 18 -13.71 -2.74 4.70
C PHE A 18 -12.82 -1.65 5.30
N ILE A 19 -11.84 -1.15 4.54
CA ILE A 19 -10.90 -0.10 4.98
C ILE A 19 -11.64 1.14 5.50
N ARG A 20 -12.67 1.60 4.77
CA ARG A 20 -13.43 2.81 5.15
C ARG A 20 -14.29 2.65 6.40
N LYS A 21 -14.56 1.41 6.83
CA LYS A 21 -15.34 1.13 8.05
C LYS A 21 -14.48 0.98 9.29
N MET A 22 -13.16 0.95 9.13
CA MET A 22 -12.22 0.78 10.23
C MET A 22 -12.06 2.08 11.00
N ASP A 23 -11.90 1.98 12.32
CA ASP A 23 -11.45 3.10 13.13
C ASP A 23 -9.93 3.23 12.97
N MET A 24 -9.49 4.20 12.16
CA MET A 24 -8.07 4.39 11.88
C MET A 24 -7.25 4.74 13.11
N LYS A 25 -7.88 5.28 14.17
CA LYS A 25 -7.18 5.52 15.43
C LYS A 25 -6.88 4.22 16.16
N GLU A 26 -7.83 3.29 16.17
CA GLU A 26 -7.61 1.94 16.72
C GLU A 26 -6.53 1.19 15.94
N VAL A 27 -6.54 1.32 14.60
CA VAL A 27 -5.48 0.77 13.76
C VAL A 27 -4.11 1.37 14.11
N GLU A 28 -4.03 2.68 14.31
CA GLU A 28 -2.77 3.34 14.72
C GLU A 28 -2.29 2.83 16.08
N ASP A 29 -3.17 2.84 17.08
CA ASP A 29 -2.88 2.44 18.46
C ASP A 29 -2.40 0.97 18.53
N ASP A 30 -3.02 0.08 17.75
CA ASP A 30 -2.61 -1.32 17.64
C ASP A 30 -1.24 -1.47 16.97
N LEU A 31 -1.01 -0.78 15.85
CA LEU A 31 0.24 -0.88 15.11
C LEU A 31 1.43 -0.32 15.87
N ILE A 32 1.26 0.72 16.68
CA ILE A 32 2.34 1.28 17.51
C ILE A 32 2.49 0.60 18.88
N SER A 33 1.63 -0.37 19.20
CA SER A 33 1.64 -1.04 20.49
C SER A 33 2.98 -1.73 20.77
N PRO A 34 3.66 -1.41 21.88
CA PRO A 34 4.96 -2.01 22.21
C PRO A 34 4.83 -3.48 22.64
N THR A 35 3.61 -3.97 22.89
CA THR A 35 3.35 -5.35 23.30
C THR A 35 3.00 -6.28 22.13
N ARG A 36 3.07 -5.79 20.89
CA ARG A 36 2.78 -6.61 19.70
C ARG A 36 3.83 -7.72 19.55
N ALA A 37 3.37 -8.93 19.25
CA ALA A 37 4.27 -10.04 18.96
C ALA A 37 5.04 -9.79 17.66
N GLU A 38 6.28 -10.28 17.56
CA GLU A 38 7.06 -10.19 16.32
C GLU A 38 6.39 -10.92 15.14
N THR A 39 5.56 -11.93 15.44
CA THR A 39 4.78 -12.68 14.46
C THR A 39 3.46 -12.03 14.10
N TYR A 40 3.16 -10.83 14.62
CA TYR A 40 1.92 -10.13 14.33
C TYR A 40 1.93 -9.62 12.88
N PRO A 41 1.02 -10.10 12.02
CA PRO A 41 1.01 -9.74 10.59
C PRO A 41 0.50 -8.33 10.33
N GLY A 42 0.01 -7.63 11.35
CA GLY A 42 -0.70 -6.36 11.24
C GLY A 42 -2.20 -6.53 11.52
N MET A 43 -2.91 -5.42 11.35
CA MET A 43 -4.33 -5.34 11.66
C MET A 43 -5.15 -5.92 10.49
N TYR A 44 -6.02 -6.89 10.76
CA TYR A 44 -6.80 -7.60 9.74
C TYR A 44 -7.88 -6.73 9.06
N VAL A 45 -7.92 -6.76 7.72
CA VAL A 45 -8.91 -6.03 6.90
C VAL A 45 -10.03 -6.96 6.42
N CYS A 46 -9.67 -7.95 5.61
CA CYS A 46 -10.60 -8.90 5.01
C CYS A 46 -9.88 -10.04 4.29
N ASP A 47 -10.62 -11.10 4.00
CA ASP A 47 -10.19 -12.15 3.08
C ASP A 47 -10.17 -11.65 1.63
N ALA A 48 -9.13 -12.02 0.89
CA ALA A 48 -8.98 -11.76 -0.52
C ALA A 48 -8.39 -12.96 -1.25
N SER A 49 -8.86 -13.20 -2.46
CA SER A 49 -8.22 -14.19 -3.33
C SER A 49 -6.86 -13.68 -3.80
N HIS A 50 -6.00 -14.62 -4.22
CA HIS A 50 -4.72 -14.29 -4.85
C HIS A 50 -4.88 -13.42 -6.11
N GLU A 51 -6.05 -13.44 -6.76
CA GLU A 51 -6.35 -12.59 -7.91
C GLU A 51 -6.86 -11.20 -7.53
N ASP A 52 -7.59 -11.08 -6.42
CA ASP A 52 -8.19 -9.83 -5.96
C ASP A 52 -7.14 -8.85 -5.45
N TRP A 53 -6.11 -9.34 -4.77
CA TRP A 53 -5.03 -8.50 -4.24
C TRP A 53 -4.27 -7.74 -5.33
N PRO A 54 -3.72 -8.37 -6.40
CA PRO A 54 -3.08 -7.66 -7.50
C PRO A 54 -4.00 -6.65 -8.22
N ARG A 55 -5.32 -6.90 -8.23
CA ARG A 55 -6.30 -5.97 -8.79
C ARG A 55 -6.42 -4.71 -7.93
N TYR A 56 -6.43 -4.87 -6.61
CA TYR A 56 -6.37 -3.75 -5.66
C TYR A 56 -5.08 -2.96 -5.82
N VAL A 57 -3.92 -3.64 -5.78
CA VAL A 57 -2.57 -3.05 -5.90
C VAL A 57 -2.39 -2.20 -7.17
N LYS A 58 -3.02 -2.59 -8.28
CA LYS A 58 -2.93 -1.85 -9.56
C LYS A 58 -4.00 -0.76 -9.72
N SER A 59 -4.95 -0.65 -8.79
CA SER A 59 -6.06 0.29 -8.92
C SER A 59 -5.67 1.68 -8.45
N GLU A 60 -6.04 2.70 -9.21
CA GLU A 60 -5.97 4.11 -8.78
C GLU A 60 -7.03 4.45 -7.71
N GLN A 61 -7.98 3.56 -7.45
CA GLN A 61 -9.11 3.78 -6.54
C GLN A 61 -8.84 3.22 -5.13
N GLN A 62 -7.58 2.92 -4.79
CA GLN A 62 -7.21 2.44 -3.45
C GLN A 62 -7.67 3.43 -2.37
N ALA A 63 -8.41 2.93 -1.38
CA ALA A 63 -8.76 3.71 -0.18
C ALA A 63 -7.56 3.87 0.75
N LEU A 64 -6.68 2.87 0.76
CA LEU A 64 -5.37 2.88 1.41
C LEU A 64 -4.32 2.38 0.44
N VAL A 65 -3.20 3.10 0.36
CA VAL A 65 -2.08 2.74 -0.52
C VAL A 65 -1.58 1.33 -0.21
N SER A 66 -1.44 0.48 -1.22
CA SER A 66 -1.12 -0.94 -1.02
C SER A 66 0.24 -1.19 -0.36
N ARG A 67 1.14 -0.21 -0.36
CA ARG A 67 2.42 -0.28 0.38
C ARG A 67 2.24 -0.35 1.90
N ALA A 68 1.14 0.20 2.40
CA ALA A 68 0.80 0.21 3.82
C ALA A 68 0.16 -1.10 4.29
N MET A 69 0.09 -2.09 3.41
CA MET A 69 -0.72 -3.30 3.57
C MET A 69 0.07 -4.55 3.18
N ALA A 70 -0.27 -5.67 3.78
CA ALA A 70 0.30 -6.98 3.47
C ALA A 70 -0.80 -7.96 3.05
N TYR A 71 -0.44 -8.89 2.16
CA TYR A 71 -1.26 -10.03 1.80
C TYR A 71 -0.56 -11.31 2.27
N HIS A 72 -1.20 -12.08 3.14
CA HIS A 72 -0.67 -13.33 3.66
C HIS A 72 -1.77 -14.38 3.72
N ASN A 73 -1.54 -15.56 3.16
CA ASN A 73 -2.44 -16.72 3.22
C ASN A 73 -3.92 -16.46 2.87
N GLY A 74 -4.22 -15.52 1.96
CA GLY A 74 -5.61 -15.21 1.59
C GLY A 74 -6.23 -14.06 2.39
N GLU A 75 -5.46 -13.39 3.23
CA GLU A 75 -5.92 -12.33 4.11
C GLU A 75 -5.13 -11.05 3.84
N ILE A 76 -5.81 -9.91 3.94
CA ILE A 76 -5.22 -8.58 3.80
C ILE A 76 -5.11 -7.96 5.20
N TYR A 77 -3.95 -7.37 5.47
CA TYR A 77 -3.62 -6.69 6.72
C TYR A 77 -3.17 -5.26 6.44
N ILE A 78 -3.43 -4.32 7.37
CA ILE A 78 -2.73 -3.03 7.45
C ILE A 78 -1.51 -3.25 8.34
N VAL A 79 -0.32 -2.90 7.84
CA VAL A 79 0.95 -3.13 8.55
C VAL A 79 1.62 -1.83 9.00
N GLU A 80 1.22 -0.72 8.38
CA GLU A 80 1.62 0.63 8.73
C GLU A 80 0.49 1.59 8.33
N LEU A 81 0.45 2.78 8.94
CA LEU A 81 -0.38 3.87 8.43
C LEU A 81 0.50 4.87 7.68
N PRO A 82 -0.01 5.46 6.57
CA PRO A 82 0.68 6.54 5.89
C PRO A 82 0.94 7.68 6.87
N GLY A 83 2.21 7.99 7.09
CA GLY A 83 2.66 8.82 8.19
C GLY A 83 4.08 9.30 7.98
N THR A 84 4.35 10.51 8.48
CA THR A 84 5.45 11.40 8.06
C THR A 84 6.82 10.74 7.99
N ILE A 85 7.19 9.83 8.89
CA ILE A 85 8.56 9.28 8.92
C ILE A 85 8.83 8.37 7.73
N HIS A 86 7.95 7.40 7.46
CA HIS A 86 8.10 6.50 6.32
C HIS A 86 7.98 7.25 4.99
N ASP A 87 7.05 8.20 4.89
CA ASP A 87 6.87 9.02 3.68
C ASP A 87 8.06 9.97 3.44
N THR A 88 8.61 10.57 4.51
CA THR A 88 9.80 11.41 4.41
C THR A 88 11.02 10.59 4.01
N PHE A 89 11.19 9.40 4.59
CA PHE A 89 12.29 8.51 4.25
C PHE A 89 12.20 7.97 2.82
N LEU A 90 11.02 7.55 2.37
CA LEU A 90 10.79 7.16 0.98
C LEU A 90 11.03 8.32 0.02
N GLY A 91 10.63 9.55 0.37
CA GLY A 91 10.96 10.74 -0.41
C GLY A 91 12.47 10.95 -0.57
N PHE A 92 13.25 10.74 0.50
CA PHE A 92 14.71 10.79 0.40
C PHE A 92 15.30 9.67 -0.45
N LEU A 93 14.76 8.45 -0.35
CA LEU A 93 15.20 7.33 -1.16
C LEU A 93 14.91 7.55 -2.65
N ASP A 94 13.71 8.01 -2.99
CA ASP A 94 13.32 8.32 -4.37
C ASP A 94 14.23 9.39 -4.98
N ILE A 95 14.54 10.45 -4.23
CA ILE A 95 15.50 11.47 -4.64
C ILE A 95 16.90 10.85 -4.88
N ALA A 96 17.37 10.01 -3.95
CA ALA A 96 18.68 9.38 -4.08
C ALA A 96 18.77 8.47 -5.31
N VAL A 97 17.72 7.71 -5.60
CA VAL A 97 17.61 6.87 -6.81
C VAL A 97 17.63 7.75 -8.05
N ILE A 98 16.80 8.81 -8.11
CA ILE A 98 16.73 9.74 -9.25
C ILE A 98 18.10 10.37 -9.55
N ILE A 99 18.85 10.77 -8.50
CA ILE A 99 20.21 11.30 -8.62
C ILE A 99 21.15 10.22 -9.16
N ALA A 100 21.15 9.02 -8.56
CA ALA A 100 22.05 7.95 -8.93
C ALA A 100 21.85 7.43 -10.37
N THR A 101 20.61 7.46 -10.87
CA THR A 101 20.27 7.02 -12.22
C THR A 101 20.35 8.14 -13.26
N GLY A 102 20.77 9.36 -12.88
CA GLY A 102 20.93 10.50 -13.78
C GLY A 102 19.63 10.95 -14.46
N THR A 103 18.48 10.58 -13.90
CA THR A 103 17.16 10.69 -14.56
C THR A 103 16.54 12.09 -14.43
N MET A 104 17.17 13.00 -13.67
CA MET A 104 16.70 14.38 -13.52
C MET A 104 17.18 15.29 -14.66
N ASP A 105 18.44 15.76 -14.61
CA ASP A 105 18.99 16.74 -15.58
C ASP A 105 20.41 16.41 -16.05
N GLU A 106 21.05 15.35 -15.54
CA GLU A 106 22.42 15.00 -15.96
C GLU A 106 22.49 14.59 -17.43
N HIS A 107 21.42 13.98 -17.96
CA HIS A 107 21.29 13.69 -19.39
C HIS A 107 21.17 14.98 -20.25
N LEU A 108 20.67 16.09 -19.68
CA LEU A 108 20.47 17.37 -20.40
C LEU A 108 21.69 18.29 -20.33
N ARG A 109 22.72 17.94 -19.54
CA ARG A 109 24.02 18.61 -19.59
C ARG A 109 24.81 18.13 -20.81
N SER A 110 24.53 18.77 -21.96
CA SER A 110 25.42 18.73 -23.13
C SER A 110 26.84 19.11 -22.68
N ARG A 111 27.78 18.16 -22.83
CA ARG A 111 29.22 18.41 -22.67
C ARG A 111 29.61 19.52 -23.64
N ARG A 112 30.05 20.66 -23.10
CA ARG A 112 30.77 21.68 -23.84
C ARG A 112 32.26 21.49 -23.63
#